data_AF-A0A0R1XEB3-F1
#
_entry.id   AF-A0A0R1XEB3-F1
#
_cell.length_a   1.000
_cell.length_b   1.000
_cell.length_c   1.000
_cell.angle_alpha   90.00
_cell.angle_beta   90.00
_cell.angle_gamma   90.00
#
_symmetry.space_group_name_H-M   'P 1'
#
loop_
_entity.id
_entity.type
_entity.pdbx_description
1 polymer ?
#
loop_
_entity_poly.entity_id
_entity_poly.type
_entity_poly.pdbx_seq_one_letter_code
_entity_poly.pdbx_strand_id
1 'polypeptide(L)'
;MHEFSAKPFTVTQSDDYRQWEETRWRIVNTETGEVVDDAQGYGYKTAPKAYAAFGYKQKPKKHRKKPLKLAKTVQAWTNKHSDFSEDLSDLIFQALKAGNSGQTISQLIMDAYTKYVATLPAAEQPKFSGADFRRHWTA
;
A
#
# COMPACT_ATOMS: atom_id res chain seq x y z
N MET A 1 5.47 25.80 11.04
CA MET A 1 5.13 24.39 10.71
C MET A 1 5.55 23.62 11.94
N HIS A 2 4.61 23.01 12.66
CA HIS A 2 4.99 22.21 13.84
C HIS A 2 5.91 21.08 13.38
N GLU A 3 7.14 21.07 13.90
CA GLU A 3 8.09 20.01 13.65
C GLU A 3 7.80 18.84 14.61
N PHE A 4 7.80 17.63 14.07
CA PHE A 4 7.51 16.41 14.84
C PHE A 4 8.71 15.49 14.78
N SER A 5 9.10 14.95 15.93
CA SER A 5 10.27 14.10 16.04
C SER A 5 9.97 12.82 16.82
N ALA A 6 10.47 11.69 16.34
CA ALA A 6 10.47 10.45 17.07
C ALA A 6 11.54 10.50 18.17
N LYS A 7 11.11 10.36 19.43
CA LYS A 7 11.99 10.36 20.61
C LYS A 7 11.94 8.99 21.31
N PRO A 8 13.10 8.43 21.70
CA PRO A 8 13.14 7.22 22.48
C PRO A 8 12.70 7.50 23.93
N PHE A 9 12.14 6.49 24.58
CA PHE A 9 11.85 6.45 26.01
C PHE A 9 12.00 5.02 26.51
N THR A 10 12.36 4.88 27.78
CA THR A 10 12.51 3.56 28.41
C THR A 10 11.16 3.11 28.96
N VAL A 11 10.78 1.87 28.65
CA VAL A 11 9.64 1.18 29.24
C VAL A 11 10.17 0.04 30.09
N THR A 12 9.80 0.02 31.36
CA THR A 12 10.06 -1.12 32.24
C THR A 12 8.95 -2.14 32.03
N GLN A 13 9.31 -3.35 31.63
CA GLN A 13 8.42 -4.49 31.55
C GLN A 13 8.81 -5.50 32.62
N SER A 14 7.81 -6.20 33.12
CA SER A 14 7.99 -7.29 34.07
C SER A 14 7.03 -8.42 33.75
N ASP A 15 7.52 -9.65 33.87
CA ASP A 15 6.72 -10.86 33.97
C ASP A 15 7.03 -11.58 35.30
N ASP A 16 6.42 -12.75 35.52
CA ASP A 16 6.56 -13.53 36.76
C ASP A 16 8.01 -13.95 37.08
N TYR A 17 8.94 -13.83 36.12
CA TYR A 17 10.32 -14.33 36.25
C TYR A 17 11.39 -13.26 36.03
N ARG A 18 11.09 -12.16 35.33
CA ARG A 18 12.08 -11.14 34.97
C ARG A 18 11.48 -9.75 34.86
N GLN A 19 12.30 -8.76 35.21
CA GLN A 19 12.09 -7.36 34.87
C GLN A 19 13.18 -6.92 33.90
N TRP A 20 12.81 -6.22 32.84
CA TRP A 20 13.76 -5.66 31.88
C TRP A 20 13.26 -4.32 31.36
N GLU A 21 14.22 -3.53 30.90
CA GLU A 21 13.96 -2.26 30.24
C GLU A 21 14.03 -2.44 28.73
N GLU A 22 13.09 -1.81 28.02
CA GLU A 22 13.09 -1.77 26.57
C GLU A 22 12.98 -0.33 26.07
N THR A 23 13.85 0.04 25.14
CA THR A 23 13.74 1.33 24.45
C THR A 23 12.57 1.29 23.48
N ARG A 24 11.59 2.17 23.70
CA ARG A 24 10.44 2.40 22.82
C ARG A 24 10.47 3.82 22.27
N TRP A 25 9.69 4.07 21.22
CA TRP A 25 9.69 5.33 20.49
C TRP A 25 8.30 5.95 20.48
N ARG A 26 8.23 7.28 20.62
CA ARG A 26 7.00 8.09 20.56
C ARG A 26 7.22 9.32 19.70
N ILE A 27 6.16 9.88 19.11
CA ILE A 27 6.22 11.15 18.39
C ILE A 27 5.92 12.29 19.35
N VAL A 28 6.80 13.29 19.33
CA VAL A 28 6.72 14.50 20.14
C VAL A 28 6.68 15.71 19.22
N ASN A 29 5.83 16.69 19.54
CA ASN A 29 5.88 18.01 18.94
C ASN A 29 7.12 18.73 19.48
N THR A 30 8.07 19.11 18.61
CA THR A 30 9.35 19.67 19.05
C THR A 30 9.23 21.11 19.57
N GLU A 31 8.16 21.84 19.21
CA GLU A 31 7.92 23.19 19.69
C GLU A 31 7.30 23.20 21.09
N THR A 32 6.36 22.29 21.36
CA THR A 32 5.63 22.25 22.66
C THR A 32 6.16 21.21 23.63
N GLY A 33 6.94 20.22 23.16
CA GLY A 33 7.36 19.06 23.95
C GLY A 33 6.25 18.03 24.19
N GLU A 34 5.06 18.23 23.62
CA GLU A 34 3.89 17.39 23.82
C GLU A 34 4.02 16.06 23.08
N VAL A 35 3.65 14.96 23.76
CA VAL A 35 3.57 13.63 23.15
C VAL A 35 2.28 13.53 22.33
N VAL A 36 2.42 13.43 21.02
CA VAL A 36 1.27 13.39 20.09
C VAL A 36 0.92 11.96 19.64
N ASP A 37 1.86 11.02 19.76
CA ASP A 37 1.62 9.60 19.46
C ASP A 37 2.62 8.70 20.18
N ASP A 38 2.17 7.98 21.21
CA ASP A 38 2.97 7.03 22.00
C ASP A 38 2.46 5.59 21.88
N ALA A 39 1.64 5.29 20.87
CA ALA A 39 0.97 4.00 20.74
C ALA A 39 0.18 3.59 22.01
N GLN A 40 -0.55 4.52 22.63
CA GLN A 40 -1.36 4.28 23.85
C GLN A 40 -0.48 3.90 25.06
N GLY A 41 0.69 4.51 25.17
CA GLY A 41 1.65 4.26 26.24
C GLY A 41 2.62 3.10 26.01
N TYR A 42 2.38 2.22 25.02
CA TYR A 42 3.29 1.09 24.74
C TYR A 42 4.55 1.49 23.95
N GLY A 43 4.46 2.55 23.16
CA GLY A 43 5.49 3.00 22.24
C GLY A 43 5.81 2.03 21.09
N TYR A 44 6.42 2.59 20.04
CA TYR A 44 6.86 1.84 18.87
C TYR A 44 8.24 1.23 19.09
N LYS A 45 8.51 0.07 18.50
CA LYS A 45 9.82 -0.58 18.61
C LYS A 45 10.96 0.22 17.96
N THR A 46 10.65 1.05 16.95
CA THR A 46 11.65 1.82 16.21
C THR A 46 11.11 3.20 15.81
N ALA A 47 12.01 4.18 15.65
CA ALA A 47 11.68 5.53 15.19
C ALA A 47 10.93 5.53 13.83
N PRO A 48 11.37 4.78 12.80
CA PRO A 48 10.67 4.71 11.51
C PRO A 48 9.22 4.22 11.64
N LYS A 49 8.94 3.29 12.55
CA LYS A 49 7.57 2.80 12.79
C LYS A 49 6.69 3.87 13.43
N ALA A 50 7.24 4.66 14.36
CA ALA A 50 6.54 5.80 14.94
C ALA A 50 6.16 6.83 13.86
N TYR A 51 7.11 7.19 12.99
CA TYR A 51 6.85 8.12 11.88
C TYR A 51 5.83 7.56 10.89
N ALA A 52 5.92 6.27 10.54
CA ALA A 52 4.98 5.64 9.61
C ALA A 52 3.54 5.66 10.15
N ALA A 53 3.35 5.30 11.42
CA ALA A 53 2.04 5.32 12.07
C ALA A 53 1.47 6.75 12.17
N PHE A 54 2.30 7.71 12.60
CA PHE A 54 1.92 9.11 12.69
C PHE A 54 1.57 9.71 11.32
N GLY A 55 2.37 9.43 10.29
CA GLY A 55 2.09 9.85 8.92
C GLY A 55 0.79 9.25 8.38
N TYR A 56 0.43 8.02 8.76
CA TYR A 56 -0.85 7.44 8.38
C TYR A 56 -2.04 8.17 9.03
N LYS A 57 -1.93 8.57 10.30
CA LYS A 57 -2.96 9.34 11.02
C LYS A 57 -3.18 10.73 10.43
N GLN A 58 -2.10 11.38 9.98
CA GLN A 58 -2.15 12.70 9.34
C GLN A 58 -2.75 12.69 7.92
N LYS A 59 -2.81 11.54 7.23
CA LYS A 59 -3.42 11.46 5.89
C LYS A 59 -4.93 11.77 5.96
N PRO A 60 -5.44 12.80 5.26
CA PRO A 60 -6.86 13.13 5.29
C PRO A 60 -7.70 11.96 4.76
N LYS A 61 -8.86 11.68 5.38
CA LYS A 61 -9.76 10.57 5.01
C LYS A 61 -10.10 10.55 3.50
N LYS A 62 -10.12 11.71 2.84
CA LYS A 62 -10.34 11.85 1.38
C LYS A 62 -9.30 11.10 0.54
N HIS A 63 -8.04 11.04 0.98
CA HIS A 63 -6.96 10.33 0.28
C HIS A 63 -7.02 8.81 0.48
N ARG A 64 -7.66 8.33 1.56
CA ARG A 64 -7.90 6.90 1.79
C ARG A 64 -8.99 6.33 0.86
N LYS A 65 -9.99 7.13 0.50
CA LYS A 65 -11.11 6.70 -0.37
C LYS A 65 -10.72 6.52 -1.85
N LYS A 66 -9.72 7.26 -2.35
CA LYS A 66 -9.29 7.21 -3.75
C LYS A 66 -8.78 5.83 -4.20
N PRO A 67 -7.82 5.17 -3.52
CA PRO A 67 -7.36 3.85 -3.92
C PRO A 67 -8.46 2.78 -3.86
N LEU A 68 -9.40 2.88 -2.89
CA LEU A 68 -10.56 1.98 -2.84
C LEU A 68 -11.49 2.16 -4.03
N LYS A 69 -11.74 3.41 -4.45
CA LYS A 69 -12.56 3.69 -5.63
C LYS A 69 -11.92 3.15 -6.90
N LEU A 70 -10.61 3.39 -7.07
CA LEU A 70 -9.86 2.90 -8.23
C LEU A 70 -9.89 1.38 -8.30
N ALA A 71 -9.62 0.69 -7.18
CA ALA A 71 -9.69 -0.77 -7.11
C ALA A 71 -11.07 -1.31 -7.54
N LYS A 72 -12.16 -0.68 -7.05
CA LYS A 72 -13.53 -1.04 -7.46
C LYS A 72 -13.79 -0.79 -8.94
N THR A 73 -13.28 0.31 -9.50
CA THR A 73 -13.42 0.61 -10.93
C THR A 73 -12.67 -0.39 -11.79
N VAL A 74 -11.43 -0.75 -11.40
CA VAL A 74 -10.63 -1.78 -12.08
C VAL A 74 -11.38 -3.11 -12.04
N GLN A 75 -11.82 -3.56 -10.87
CA GLN A 75 -12.57 -4.83 -10.75
C GLN A 75 -13.84 -4.83 -11.61
N ALA A 76 -14.64 -3.76 -11.58
CA ALA A 76 -15.87 -3.68 -12.35
C ALA A 76 -15.60 -3.69 -13.86
N TRP A 77 -14.49 -3.10 -14.30
CA TRP A 77 -14.06 -3.15 -15.70
C TRP A 77 -13.57 -4.55 -16.07
N THR A 78 -12.73 -5.18 -15.26
CA THR A 78 -12.26 -6.57 -15.47
C THR A 78 -13.42 -7.56 -15.59
N ASN A 79 -14.44 -7.43 -14.73
CA ASN A 79 -15.63 -8.30 -14.79
C ASN A 79 -16.44 -8.12 -16.08
N LYS A 80 -16.42 -6.93 -16.70
CA LYS A 80 -17.06 -6.68 -18.00
C LYS A 80 -16.24 -7.21 -19.18
N HIS A 81 -14.93 -7.30 -19.00
CA HIS A 81 -13.97 -7.79 -19.98
C HIS A 81 -13.37 -9.12 -19.49
N SER A 82 -14.24 -10.06 -19.10
CA SER A 82 -13.83 -11.36 -18.53
C SER A 82 -12.93 -12.14 -19.48
N ASP A 83 -13.23 -12.12 -20.78
CA ASP A 83 -12.48 -12.83 -21.82
C ASP A 83 -11.02 -12.36 -21.85
N PHE A 84 -10.81 -11.05 -21.76
CA PHE A 84 -9.46 -10.48 -21.64
C PHE A 84 -8.77 -10.90 -20.34
N SER A 85 -9.51 -10.96 -19.23
CA SER A 85 -8.93 -11.37 -17.95
C SER A 85 -8.51 -12.84 -17.96
N GLU A 86 -9.26 -13.70 -18.63
CA GLU A 86 -8.93 -15.12 -18.80
C GLU A 86 -7.70 -15.29 -19.70
N ASP A 87 -7.69 -14.64 -20.87
CA ASP A 87 -6.54 -14.61 -21.79
C ASP A 87 -5.26 -14.09 -21.10
N LEU A 88 -5.40 -13.06 -20.27
CA LEU A 88 -4.29 -12.50 -19.51
C LEU A 88 -3.75 -13.49 -18.46
N SER A 89 -4.64 -14.20 -17.75
CA SER A 89 -4.25 -15.23 -16.79
C SER A 89 -3.48 -16.36 -17.48
N ASP A 90 -3.92 -16.81 -18.65
CA ASP A 90 -3.22 -17.82 -19.45
C ASP A 90 -1.86 -17.33 -19.94
N LEU A 91 -1.79 -16.09 -20.42
CA LEU A 91 -0.54 -15.47 -20.85
C LEU A 91 0.48 -15.40 -19.71
N ILE A 92 0.04 -15.00 -18.51
CA ILE A 92 0.88 -14.98 -17.31
C ILE A 92 1.31 -16.39 -16.93
N PHE A 93 0.40 -17.37 -16.96
CA PHE A 93 0.71 -18.76 -16.65
C PHE A 93 1.80 -19.32 -17.56
N GLN A 94 1.71 -19.09 -18.88
CA GLN A 94 2.75 -19.51 -19.82
C GLN A 94 4.07 -18.77 -19.58
N ALA A 95 4.03 -17.47 -19.28
CA ALA A 95 5.23 -16.69 -18.99
C ALA A 95 5.94 -17.20 -17.72
N LEU A 96 5.19 -17.54 -16.67
CA LEU A 96 5.71 -18.15 -15.45
C LEU A 96 6.32 -19.53 -15.74
N LYS A 97 5.66 -20.35 -16.57
CA LYS A 97 6.19 -21.66 -17.01
C LYS A 97 7.52 -21.54 -17.77
N ALA A 98 7.70 -20.45 -18.52
CA ALA A 98 8.94 -20.11 -19.19
C ALA A 98 10.00 -19.47 -18.27
N GLY A 99 9.76 -19.39 -16.96
CA GLY A 99 10.71 -18.88 -15.96
C GLY A 99 10.69 -17.36 -15.76
N ASN A 100 9.74 -16.63 -16.37
CA ASN A 100 9.62 -15.19 -16.17
C ASN A 100 9.02 -14.87 -14.81
N SER A 101 9.45 -13.78 -14.17
CA SER A 101 8.90 -13.36 -12.88
C SER A 101 9.06 -11.85 -12.64
N GLY A 102 8.47 -11.35 -11.55
CA GLY A 102 8.70 -10.00 -11.04
C GLY A 102 8.39 -8.89 -12.05
N GLN A 103 9.43 -8.17 -12.47
CA GLN A 103 9.31 -7.03 -13.39
C GLN A 103 8.82 -7.45 -14.77
N THR A 104 9.27 -8.61 -15.28
CA THR A 104 8.84 -9.10 -16.60
C THR A 104 7.34 -9.37 -16.65
N ILE A 105 6.79 -10.01 -15.61
CA ILE A 105 5.35 -10.24 -15.51
C ILE A 105 4.60 -8.92 -15.32
N SER A 106 5.16 -7.98 -14.55
CA SER A 106 4.53 -6.66 -14.37
C SER A 106 4.45 -5.90 -15.69
N GLN A 107 5.50 -5.95 -16.51
CA GLN A 107 5.51 -5.33 -17.83
C GLN A 107 4.55 -6.01 -18.79
N LEU A 108 4.53 -7.35 -18.82
CA LEU A 108 3.59 -8.15 -19.60
C LEU A 108 2.14 -7.75 -19.33
N ILE A 109 1.74 -7.62 -18.06
CA ILE A 109 0.38 -7.19 -17.67
C ILE A 109 0.06 -5.81 -18.24
N MET A 110 0.97 -4.85 -18.08
CA MET A 110 0.75 -3.48 -18.55
C MET A 110 0.67 -3.42 -20.09
N ASP A 111 1.51 -4.19 -20.79
CA ASP A 111 1.53 -4.25 -22.25
C ASP A 111 0.27 -4.92 -22.81
N ALA A 112 -0.13 -6.06 -22.23
CA ALA A 112 -1.35 -6.77 -22.62
C ALA A 112 -2.58 -5.90 -22.43
N TYR A 113 -2.69 -5.24 -21.27
CA TYR A 113 -3.77 -4.28 -21.00
C TYR A 113 -3.77 -3.12 -21.99
N THR A 114 -2.62 -2.49 -22.23
CA THR A 114 -2.53 -1.33 -23.14
C THR A 114 -2.93 -1.71 -24.56
N LYS A 115 -2.49 -2.89 -25.03
CA LYS A 115 -2.88 -3.43 -26.34
C LYS A 115 -4.37 -3.69 -26.42
N TYR A 116 -4.96 -4.31 -25.40
CA TYR A 116 -6.40 -4.59 -25.38
C TYR A 116 -7.24 -3.31 -25.33
N VAL A 117 -6.88 -2.35 -24.49
CA VAL A 117 -7.61 -1.07 -24.42
C VAL A 117 -7.55 -0.31 -25.76
N ALA A 118 -6.46 -0.44 -26.51
CA ALA A 118 -6.32 0.19 -27.81
C ALA A 118 -7.24 -0.41 -28.89
N THR A 119 -7.77 -1.63 -28.69
CA THR A 119 -8.76 -2.23 -29.61
C THR A 119 -10.20 -1.81 -29.29
N LEU A 120 -10.44 -1.26 -28.10
CA LEU A 120 -11.77 -0.83 -27.67
C LEU A 120 -12.16 0.54 -28.26
N PRO A 121 -13.46 0.74 -28.56
CA PRO A 121 -13.99 2.07 -28.87
C PRO A 121 -13.67 3.08 -27.76
N ALA A 122 -13.42 4.34 -28.11
CA ALA A 122 -13.05 5.38 -27.13
C ALA A 122 -14.05 5.55 -25.98
N ALA A 123 -15.34 5.22 -26.20
CA ALA A 123 -16.37 5.25 -25.17
C ALA A 123 -16.24 4.14 -24.11
N GLU A 124 -15.57 3.03 -24.44
CA GLU A 124 -15.38 1.86 -23.57
C GLU A 124 -14.00 1.84 -22.90
N GLN A 125 -13.11 2.74 -23.32
CA GLN A 125 -11.78 2.84 -22.74
C GLN A 125 -11.85 3.29 -21.27
N PRO A 126 -11.21 2.53 -20.36
CA PRO A 126 -11.21 2.85 -18.94
C PRO A 126 -10.45 4.15 -18.65
N LYS A 127 -10.88 4.89 -17.63
CA LYS A 127 -10.23 6.13 -17.16
C LYS A 127 -9.06 5.87 -16.20
N PHE A 128 -8.39 4.72 -16.32
CA PHE A 128 -7.25 4.33 -15.49
C PHE A 128 -6.12 3.76 -16.36
N SER A 129 -4.88 3.87 -15.88
CA SER A 129 -3.69 3.47 -16.64
C SER A 129 -3.39 1.97 -16.52
N GLY A 130 -2.47 1.45 -17.34
CA GLY A 130 -1.97 0.08 -17.20
C GLY A 130 -1.27 -0.15 -15.85
N ALA A 131 -0.62 0.87 -15.29
CA ALA A 131 -0.02 0.80 -13.96
C ALA A 131 -1.09 0.69 -12.86
N ASP A 132 -2.21 1.40 -13.00
CA ASP A 132 -3.36 1.29 -12.10
C ASP A 132 -4.02 -0.08 -12.20
N PHE A 133 -4.19 -0.58 -13.43
CA PHE A 133 -4.70 -1.92 -13.70
C PHE A 133 -3.83 -2.97 -13.03
N ARG A 134 -2.52 -3.00 -13.32
CA ARG A 134 -1.56 -3.94 -12.70
C ARG A 134 -1.59 -3.90 -11.17
N ARG A 135 -1.80 -2.72 -10.57
CA ARG A 135 -1.80 -2.56 -9.12
C ARG A 135 -3.04 -3.16 -8.45
N HIS A 136 -4.15 -3.22 -9.16
CA HIS A 136 -5.47 -3.56 -8.60
C HIS A 136 -6.11 -4.79 -9.22
N TRP A 137 -5.59 -5.30 -10.33
CA TRP A 137 -6.01 -6.54 -10.93
C TRP A 137 -5.57 -7.73 -10.09
N THR A 138 -6.48 -8.68 -9.92
CA THR A 138 -6.26 -9.97 -9.29
C THR A 138 -6.72 -11.04 -10.27
N ALA A 139 -5.85 -12.00 -10.55
CA ALA A 139 -6.16 -13.20 -11.34
C ALA A 139 -7.19 -14.07 -10.63
#